data_AF-A0A6J4Z062-F1
#
_entry.id   AF-A0A6J4Z062-F1
#
_cell.length_a   1.000
_cell.length_b   1.000
_cell.length_c   1.000
_cell.angle_alpha   90.00
_cell.angle_beta   90.00
_cell.angle_gamma   90.00
#
_symmetry.space_group_name_H-M   'P 1'
#
loop_
_entity.id
_entity.type
_entity.pdbx_description
1 polymer ?
#
loop_
_entity_poly.entity_id
_entity_poly.type
_entity_poly.pdbx_seq_one_letter_code
_entity_poly.pdbx_strand_id
1 'polypeptide(L)'
;MEWIKDEDKFNVPVKSWCQDIEEGAMAQAANLAKHPVVFRHVALMPDCHQGYGMPIGGVIACKNVVIPNAVGVDIGCGMGAVRTSIDVSDTTRDQLRDVVKKVKETIPCGEGRAHKKAQHPGDFDEAIDAYRDRKWFSEHVRDLACRNLGTLGGGNHFIEIQAGDDNRVWLMIHSGSRHLGNVIARFYNGQAFELNRKWHSDIPNKDLAFLPVNTQEGQDYRACA
;
A
#
# COMPACT_ATOMS: atom_id res chain seq x y z
N MET A 1 -25.57 -11.55 0.10
CA MET A 1 -25.43 -10.12 -0.21
C MET A 1 -26.08 -9.39 0.94
N GLU A 2 -25.32 -8.93 1.93
CA GLU A 2 -25.88 -8.19 3.06
C GLU A 2 -25.44 -6.73 3.01
N TRP A 3 -26.45 -5.90 2.76
CA TRP A 3 -26.44 -4.45 2.66
C TRP A 3 -26.45 -3.84 4.07
N ILE A 4 -25.67 -2.80 4.35
CA ILE A 4 -25.92 -1.96 5.53
C ILE A 4 -26.16 -0.50 5.11
N LYS A 5 -27.41 -0.07 5.31
CA LYS A 5 -27.95 1.27 5.11
C LYS A 5 -28.22 1.87 6.50
N ASP A 6 -27.48 2.92 6.87
CA ASP A 6 -27.81 3.81 8.00
C ASP A 6 -27.95 5.23 7.40
N GLU A 7 -29.00 5.43 6.59
CA GLU A 7 -29.18 6.63 5.74
C GLU A 7 -29.24 7.93 6.53
N ASP A 8 -29.64 7.86 7.80
CA ASP A 8 -29.82 9.04 8.62
C ASP A 8 -28.48 9.60 9.15
N LYS A 9 -27.36 8.88 8.95
CA LYS A 9 -26.05 9.25 9.53
C LYS A 9 -24.90 9.42 8.53
N PHE A 10 -25.07 9.05 7.26
CA PHE A 10 -23.98 9.05 6.26
C PHE A 10 -24.29 9.93 5.05
N ASN A 11 -23.25 10.52 4.47
CA ASN A 11 -23.34 11.27 3.22
C ASN A 11 -23.45 10.34 2.00
N VAL A 12 -22.84 9.15 2.08
CA VAL A 12 -22.91 8.10 1.06
C VAL A 12 -23.11 6.72 1.70
N PRO A 13 -23.72 5.75 1.00
CA PRO A 13 -23.90 4.39 1.54
C PRO A 13 -22.59 3.59 1.62
N VAL A 14 -22.55 2.62 2.55
CA VAL A 14 -21.50 1.58 2.62
C VAL A 14 -22.02 0.29 1.99
N LYS A 15 -21.24 -0.33 1.10
CA LYS A 15 -21.55 -1.62 0.47
C LYS A 15 -20.50 -2.64 0.88
N SER A 16 -20.90 -3.76 1.47
CA SER A 16 -19.97 -4.79 1.92
C SER A 16 -20.12 -6.09 1.15
N TRP A 17 -18.97 -6.69 0.84
CA TRP A 17 -18.80 -8.09 0.45
C TRP A 17 -18.06 -8.90 1.52
N CYS A 18 -17.66 -8.28 2.62
CA CYS A 18 -17.17 -8.94 3.82
C CYS A 18 -18.37 -9.39 4.67
N GLN A 19 -18.40 -10.66 5.06
CA GLN A 19 -19.47 -11.24 5.88
C GLN A 19 -19.39 -10.74 7.32
N ASP A 20 -18.20 -10.81 7.92
CA ASP A 20 -17.96 -10.43 9.30
C ASP A 20 -17.01 -9.23 9.35
N ILE A 21 -17.57 -8.04 9.50
CA ILE A 21 -16.79 -6.79 9.56
C ILE A 21 -16.37 -6.53 11.00
N GLU A 22 -15.07 -6.39 11.23
CA GLU A 22 -14.53 -5.94 12.51
C GLU A 22 -15.10 -4.56 12.90
N GLU A 23 -15.38 -4.34 14.19
CA GLU A 23 -15.95 -3.07 14.67
C GLU A 23 -15.10 -1.86 14.26
N GLY A 24 -13.78 -1.98 14.36
CA GLY A 24 -12.85 -0.93 13.94
C GLY A 24 -12.84 -0.66 12.43
N ALA A 25 -12.95 -1.70 11.60
CA ALA A 25 -13.07 -1.56 10.16
C ALA A 25 -14.39 -0.87 9.77
N MET A 26 -15.50 -1.23 10.43
CA MET A 26 -16.79 -0.60 10.23
C MET A 26 -16.79 0.87 10.68
N ALA A 27 -16.12 1.19 11.79
CA ALA A 27 -15.95 2.58 12.24
C ALA A 27 -15.16 3.43 11.22
N GLN A 28 -14.12 2.86 10.61
CA GLN A 28 -13.37 3.52 9.53
C GLN A 28 -14.23 3.70 8.27
N ALA A 29 -14.99 2.67 7.88
CA ALA A 29 -15.93 2.76 6.78
C ALA A 29 -17.02 3.82 7.01
N ALA A 30 -17.52 3.94 8.24
CA ALA A 30 -18.47 4.97 8.64
C ALA A 30 -17.88 6.38 8.55
N ASN A 31 -16.61 6.58 8.92
CA ASN A 31 -15.91 7.85 8.73
C ASN A 31 -15.81 8.20 7.24
N LEU A 32 -15.43 7.25 6.39
CA LEU A 32 -15.39 7.45 4.93
C LEU A 32 -16.78 7.79 4.36
N ALA A 33 -17.82 7.13 4.85
CA ALA A 33 -19.20 7.36 4.43
C ALA A 33 -19.74 8.75 4.81
N LYS A 34 -19.17 9.37 5.86
CA LYS A 34 -19.45 10.75 6.27
C LYS A 34 -18.56 11.78 5.59
N HIS A 35 -17.48 11.36 4.92
CA HIS A 35 -16.50 12.30 4.41
C HIS A 35 -17.06 13.09 3.20
N PRO A 36 -16.98 14.43 3.18
CA PRO A 36 -17.66 15.27 2.17
C PRO A 36 -17.15 15.12 0.72
N VAL A 37 -16.02 14.43 0.52
CA VAL A 37 -15.34 14.31 -0.79
C VAL A 37 -15.50 12.93 -1.40
N VAL A 38 -16.01 11.96 -0.62
CA VAL A 38 -16.24 10.59 -1.08
C VAL A 38 -17.46 10.59 -2.00
N PHE A 39 -17.30 9.96 -3.15
CA PHE A 39 -18.27 9.94 -4.21
C PHE A 39 -19.03 8.62 -4.24
N ARG A 40 -20.38 8.72 -4.20
CA ARG A 40 -21.37 7.67 -4.45
C ARG A 40 -21.47 6.55 -3.41
N HIS A 41 -20.36 5.98 -2.92
CA HIS A 41 -20.38 4.92 -1.90
C HIS A 41 -18.97 4.60 -1.39
N VAL A 42 -18.91 3.95 -0.22
CA VAL A 42 -17.76 3.18 0.26
C VAL A 42 -18.01 1.71 -0.05
N ALA A 43 -17.02 1.00 -0.60
CA ALA A 43 -17.11 -0.43 -0.85
C ALA A 43 -16.09 -1.18 0.03
N LEU A 44 -16.53 -2.25 0.69
CA LEU A 44 -15.70 -3.12 1.53
C LEU A 44 -15.57 -4.48 0.86
N MET A 45 -14.35 -4.85 0.51
CA MET A 45 -14.02 -6.14 -0.12
C MET A 45 -14.09 -7.28 0.90
N PRO A 46 -14.15 -8.55 0.45
CA PRO A 46 -14.31 -9.70 1.36
C PRO A 46 -13.24 -9.84 2.45
N ASP A 47 -12.03 -9.35 2.18
CA ASP A 47 -10.86 -9.35 3.06
C ASP A 47 -10.76 -8.11 3.95
N CYS A 48 -11.84 -7.32 4.05
CA CYS A 48 -11.88 -6.09 4.82
C CYS A 48 -11.53 -6.31 6.30
N HIS A 49 -10.58 -5.53 6.81
CA HIS A 49 -10.20 -5.51 8.22
C HIS A 49 -9.66 -4.13 8.62
N GLN A 50 -9.49 -3.90 9.92
CA GLN A 50 -9.09 -2.60 10.43
C GLN A 50 -7.72 -2.17 9.89
N GLY A 51 -7.68 -0.98 9.28
CA GLY A 51 -6.46 -0.36 8.76
C GLY A 51 -6.07 0.90 9.54
N TYR A 52 -5.53 1.90 8.84
CA TYR A 52 -5.22 3.22 9.39
C TYR A 52 -5.97 4.31 8.61
N GLY A 53 -6.91 5.00 9.27
CA GLY A 53 -7.83 5.96 8.64
C GLY A 53 -8.93 5.30 7.81
N MET A 54 -8.57 4.37 6.93
CA MET A 54 -9.43 3.58 6.04
C MET A 54 -9.22 2.07 6.30
N PRO A 55 -10.26 1.22 6.20
CA PRO A 55 -10.07 -0.22 6.29
C PRO A 55 -9.22 -0.74 5.14
N ILE A 56 -8.37 -1.73 5.43
CA ILE A 56 -7.74 -2.53 4.37
C ILE A 56 -8.85 -3.28 3.65
N GLY A 57 -8.75 -3.44 2.33
CA GLY A 57 -9.86 -3.96 1.51
C GLY A 57 -10.99 -2.95 1.30
N GLY A 58 -10.83 -1.68 1.71
CA GLY A 58 -11.76 -0.62 1.37
C GLY A 58 -11.53 -0.06 -0.04
N VAL A 59 -12.58 0.42 -0.69
CA VAL A 59 -12.52 1.18 -1.94
C VAL A 59 -13.42 2.40 -1.84
N ILE A 60 -12.86 3.56 -2.20
CA ILE A 60 -13.57 4.83 -2.33
C ILE A 60 -13.21 5.48 -3.65
N ALA A 61 -14.12 6.29 -4.18
CA ALA A 61 -13.80 7.26 -5.22
C ALA A 61 -13.94 8.66 -4.63
N CYS A 62 -13.05 9.58 -4.99
CA CYS A 62 -13.11 10.98 -4.56
C CYS A 62 -13.23 11.90 -5.76
N LYS A 63 -13.96 13.01 -5.63
CA LYS A 63 -14.06 14.03 -6.68
C LYS A 63 -12.92 15.04 -6.56
N ASN A 64 -12.04 15.11 -7.56
CA ASN A 64 -10.98 16.13 -7.69
C ASN A 64 -10.03 16.24 -6.48
N VAL A 65 -9.98 15.24 -5.61
CA VAL A 65 -9.09 15.20 -4.45
C VAL A 65 -8.51 13.80 -4.29
N VAL A 66 -7.42 13.70 -3.54
CA VAL A 66 -6.80 12.46 -3.09
C VAL A 66 -6.65 12.47 -1.58
N ILE A 67 -6.93 11.35 -0.92
CA ILE A 67 -6.69 11.17 0.52
C ILE A 67 -5.45 10.28 0.63
N PRO A 68 -4.25 10.81 0.95
CA PRO A 68 -3.02 10.01 0.88
C PRO A 68 -3.04 8.78 1.79
N ASN A 69 -3.62 8.89 2.99
CA ASN A 69 -3.81 7.76 3.90
C ASN A 69 -4.75 6.67 3.36
N ALA A 70 -5.67 7.00 2.44
CA ALA A 70 -6.54 6.02 1.79
C ALA A 70 -5.78 5.18 0.75
N VAL A 71 -4.64 5.66 0.25
CA VAL A 71 -3.73 4.88 -0.62
C VAL A 71 -2.87 3.93 0.21
N GLY A 72 -2.47 4.38 1.41
CA GLY A 72 -1.69 3.59 2.36
C GLY A 72 -0.24 4.06 2.47
N VAL A 73 0.47 3.52 3.47
CA VAL A 73 1.86 3.90 3.79
C VAL A 73 2.90 3.06 3.06
N ASP A 74 2.53 1.88 2.57
CA ASP A 74 3.37 1.09 1.66
C ASP A 74 2.83 1.23 0.24
N ILE A 75 3.15 2.38 -0.36
CA ILE A 75 2.68 2.76 -1.69
C ILE A 75 3.13 1.70 -2.71
N GLY A 76 2.21 1.25 -3.55
CA GLY A 76 2.50 0.21 -4.54
C GLY A 76 2.81 -1.17 -3.95
N CYS A 77 2.51 -1.42 -2.67
CA CYS A 77 2.51 -2.78 -2.13
C CYS A 77 1.56 -3.66 -2.95
N GLY A 78 2.04 -4.82 -3.37
CA GLY A 78 1.32 -5.64 -4.31
C GLY A 78 1.94 -7.02 -4.53
N MET A 79 1.24 -7.77 -5.36
CA MET A 79 1.52 -9.17 -5.65
C MET A 79 2.05 -9.34 -7.07
N GLY A 80 3.17 -10.06 -7.20
CA GLY A 80 3.66 -10.58 -8.47
C GLY A 80 3.64 -12.10 -8.44
N ALA A 81 3.15 -12.74 -9.49
CA ALA A 81 3.18 -14.18 -9.64
C ALA A 81 3.77 -14.57 -10.99
N VAL A 82 4.72 -15.51 -10.98
CA VAL A 82 5.39 -16.03 -12.17
C VAL A 82 5.19 -17.54 -12.23
N ARG A 83 4.59 -18.00 -13.33
CA ARG A 83 4.53 -19.42 -13.66
C ARG A 83 5.87 -19.90 -14.19
N THR A 84 6.37 -21.01 -13.69
CA THR A 84 7.57 -21.65 -14.21
C THR A 84 7.24 -22.71 -15.26
N SER A 85 8.25 -23.21 -15.96
CA SER A 85 8.12 -24.38 -16.84
C SER A 85 8.23 -25.72 -16.08
N ILE A 86 8.37 -25.70 -14.75
CA ILE A 86 8.63 -26.90 -13.93
C ILE A 86 7.30 -27.54 -13.57
N ASP A 87 7.15 -28.83 -13.83
CA ASP A 87 6.03 -29.62 -13.34
C ASP A 87 6.19 -29.92 -11.85
N VAL A 88 5.09 -29.90 -11.10
CA VAL A 88 5.11 -30.16 -9.65
C VAL A 88 5.68 -31.55 -9.36
N SER A 89 5.37 -32.54 -10.21
CA SER A 89 5.88 -33.91 -10.12
C SER A 89 7.40 -34.03 -10.26
N ASP A 90 8.04 -33.04 -10.90
CA ASP A 90 9.49 -33.02 -11.12
C ASP A 90 10.24 -32.35 -9.95
N THR A 91 9.53 -32.00 -8.88
CA THR A 91 10.11 -31.38 -7.69
C THR A 91 10.07 -32.30 -6.49
N THR A 92 11.10 -32.18 -5.65
CA THR A 92 11.17 -32.80 -4.33
C THR A 92 11.14 -31.75 -3.24
N ARG A 93 10.70 -32.13 -2.05
CA ARG A 93 10.67 -31.23 -0.89
C ARG A 93 12.04 -30.66 -0.54
N ASP A 94 13.10 -31.43 -0.76
CA ASP A 94 14.47 -30.99 -0.44
C ASP A 94 14.98 -29.97 -1.47
N GLN A 95 14.72 -30.16 -2.77
CA GLN A 95 15.00 -29.14 -3.78
C GLN A 95 14.27 -27.82 -3.48
N LEU A 96 13.00 -27.89 -3.09
CA LEU A 96 12.21 -26.70 -2.74
C LEU A 96 12.78 -26.00 -1.49
N ARG A 97 13.20 -26.77 -0.49
CA ARG A 97 13.88 -26.22 0.70
C ARG A 97 15.18 -25.53 0.34
N ASP A 98 15.95 -26.08 -0.57
CA ASP A 98 17.20 -25.48 -1.04
C ASP A 98 16.96 -24.17 -1.77
N VAL A 99 15.90 -24.07 -2.59
CA VAL A 99 15.49 -22.81 -3.21
C VAL A 99 15.12 -21.77 -2.16
N VAL A 100 14.26 -22.13 -1.20
CA VAL A 100 13.86 -21.22 -0.10
C VAL A 100 15.08 -20.77 0.72
N LYS A 101 16.04 -21.67 0.97
CA LYS A 101 17.29 -21.33 1.65
C LYS A 101 18.10 -20.30 0.86
N LYS A 102 18.31 -20.53 -0.44
CA LYS A 102 19.01 -19.58 -1.33
C LYS A 102 18.32 -18.22 -1.40
N VAL A 103 16.99 -18.21 -1.43
CA VAL A 103 16.19 -16.97 -1.36
C VAL A 103 16.52 -16.21 -0.07
N LYS A 104 16.47 -16.87 1.10
CA LYS A 104 16.78 -16.23 2.40
C LYS A 104 18.24 -15.76 2.52
N GLU A 105 19.16 -16.42 1.85
CA GLU A 105 20.58 -16.01 1.81
C GLU A 105 20.82 -14.80 0.89
N THR A 106 20.01 -14.66 -0.17
CA THR A 106 20.19 -13.64 -1.22
C THR A 106 19.36 -12.39 -0.96
N ILE A 107 18.12 -12.56 -0.49
CA ILE A 107 17.13 -11.51 -0.30
C ILE A 107 17.01 -11.20 1.19
N PRO A 108 17.39 -10.00 1.66
CA PRO A 108 17.16 -9.59 3.03
C PRO A 108 15.65 -9.58 3.35
N CYS A 109 15.28 -10.31 4.41
CA CYS A 109 13.90 -10.41 4.89
C CYS A 109 13.78 -9.91 6.33
N GLY A 110 12.67 -9.24 6.64
CA GLY A 110 12.34 -8.73 7.96
C GLY A 110 12.41 -7.21 8.06
N GLU A 111 11.74 -6.67 9.08
CA GLU A 111 11.74 -5.24 9.36
C GLU A 111 13.14 -4.73 9.71
N GLY A 112 13.50 -3.56 9.16
CA GLY A 112 14.82 -2.97 9.36
C GLY A 112 15.99 -3.73 8.71
N ARG A 113 15.72 -4.77 7.91
CA ARG A 113 16.75 -5.52 7.18
C ARG A 113 16.89 -4.97 5.76
N ALA A 114 18.11 -4.59 5.41
CA ALA A 114 18.47 -4.10 4.09
C ALA A 114 19.80 -4.71 3.62
N HIS A 115 20.16 -4.51 2.35
CA HIS A 115 21.48 -4.87 1.87
C HIS A 115 22.56 -4.04 2.60
N LYS A 116 23.70 -4.67 2.89
CA LYS A 116 24.85 -3.99 3.53
C LYS A 116 25.44 -2.89 2.64
N LYS A 117 25.35 -3.07 1.32
CA LYS A 117 25.76 -2.10 0.30
C LYS A 117 24.52 -1.65 -0.47
N ALA A 118 24.48 -0.38 -0.86
CA ALA A 118 23.45 0.14 -1.75
C ALA A 118 23.47 -0.62 -3.09
N GLN A 119 22.29 -0.90 -3.62
CA GLN A 119 22.10 -1.48 -4.94
C GLN A 119 21.90 -0.33 -5.95
N HIS A 120 22.58 -0.41 -7.09
CA HIS A 120 22.63 0.66 -8.10
C HIS A 120 22.28 0.14 -9.50
N PRO A 121 21.05 -0.34 -9.75
CA PRO A 121 20.60 -0.52 -11.11
C PRO A 121 20.29 0.86 -11.71
N GLY A 122 20.83 1.13 -12.90
CA GLY A 122 20.89 2.48 -13.47
C GLY A 122 19.52 3.14 -13.67
N ASP A 123 18.50 2.35 -14.02
CA ASP A 123 17.12 2.79 -14.15
C ASP A 123 16.51 3.25 -12.81
N PHE A 124 16.81 2.55 -11.72
CA PHE A 124 16.35 2.94 -10.39
C PHE A 124 17.06 4.19 -9.88
N ASP A 125 18.38 4.30 -10.10
CA ASP A 125 19.14 5.49 -9.71
C ASP A 125 18.59 6.74 -10.43
N GLU A 126 18.32 6.66 -11.74
CA GLU A 126 17.68 7.74 -12.50
C GLU A 126 16.28 8.09 -11.95
N ALA A 127 15.46 7.06 -11.65
CA ALA A 127 14.11 7.26 -11.14
C ALA A 127 14.08 7.91 -9.76
N ILE A 128 14.92 7.46 -8.80
CA ILE A 128 14.97 8.07 -7.47
C ILE A 128 15.52 9.50 -7.53
N ASP A 129 16.46 9.74 -8.44
CA ASP A 129 17.13 11.03 -8.61
C ASP A 129 16.24 12.09 -9.26
N ALA A 130 15.22 11.68 -10.01
CA ALA A 130 14.18 12.59 -10.50
C ALA A 130 13.38 13.27 -9.36
N TYR A 131 13.48 12.75 -8.13
CA TYR A 131 12.82 13.33 -6.96
C TYR A 131 13.73 14.23 -6.10
N ARG A 132 14.95 14.57 -6.54
CA ARG A 132 15.90 15.38 -5.75
C ARG A 132 15.34 16.71 -5.25
N ASP A 133 14.49 17.36 -6.03
CA ASP A 133 13.89 18.65 -5.67
C ASP A 133 12.65 18.51 -4.76
N ARG A 134 12.25 17.28 -4.41
CA ARG A 134 11.11 17.06 -3.51
C ARG A 134 11.52 17.35 -2.07
N LYS A 135 10.63 18.02 -1.34
CA LYS A 135 10.85 18.41 0.07
C LYS A 135 11.05 17.22 1.03
N TRP A 136 10.54 16.04 0.70
CA TRP A 136 10.74 14.82 1.49
C TRP A 136 12.06 14.11 1.16
N PHE A 137 12.72 14.48 0.07
CA PHE A 137 13.94 13.84 -0.39
C PHE A 137 15.15 14.28 0.45
N SER A 138 16.04 13.33 0.70
CA SER A 138 17.37 13.59 1.26
C SER A 138 18.33 12.52 0.80
N GLU A 139 19.63 12.78 0.87
CA GLU A 139 20.67 11.77 0.60
C GLU A 139 20.51 10.52 1.47
N HIS A 140 20.02 10.69 2.70
CA HIS A 140 19.72 9.55 3.58
C HIS A 140 18.56 8.71 3.05
N VAL A 141 17.46 9.34 2.60
CA VAL A 141 16.33 8.64 1.98
C VAL A 141 16.77 7.91 0.71
N ARG A 142 17.62 8.54 -0.11
CA ARG A 142 18.20 7.94 -1.31
C ARG A 142 19.03 6.70 -0.98
N ASP A 143 19.98 6.80 -0.04
CA ASP A 143 20.82 5.66 0.39
C ASP A 143 19.95 4.50 0.92
N LEU A 144 18.95 4.81 1.75
CA LEU A 144 18.02 3.79 2.24
C LEU A 144 17.20 3.17 1.11
N ALA A 145 16.72 3.94 0.14
CA ALA A 145 16.00 3.41 -1.02
C ALA A 145 16.87 2.44 -1.81
N CYS A 146 18.10 2.81 -2.13
CA CYS A 146 19.06 1.95 -2.84
C CYS A 146 19.44 0.70 -2.03
N ARG A 147 19.53 0.76 -0.70
CA ARG A 147 19.80 -0.42 0.14
C ARG A 147 18.61 -1.34 0.33
N ASN A 148 17.39 -0.81 0.26
CA ASN A 148 16.16 -1.57 0.40
C ASN A 148 15.67 -2.14 -0.94
N LEU A 149 16.21 -1.70 -2.07
CA LEU A 149 15.93 -2.28 -3.37
C LEU A 149 16.32 -3.77 -3.39
N GLY A 150 15.40 -4.64 -3.81
CA GLY A 150 15.62 -6.09 -3.82
C GLY A 150 15.45 -6.76 -2.45
N THR A 151 14.85 -6.09 -1.47
CA THR A 151 14.55 -6.66 -0.14
C THR A 151 13.06 -6.99 0.00
N LEU A 152 12.75 -7.96 0.86
CA LEU A 152 11.36 -8.37 1.08
C LEU A 152 10.62 -7.42 2.03
N GLY A 153 11.28 -6.96 3.09
CA GLY A 153 10.60 -6.27 4.18
C GLY A 153 10.00 -7.19 5.23
N GLY A 154 9.14 -6.62 6.09
CA GLY A 154 8.45 -7.31 7.19
C GLY A 154 6.93 -7.22 7.04
N GLY A 155 6.20 -7.51 8.12
CA GLY A 155 4.73 -7.52 8.11
C GLY A 155 4.19 -8.71 7.32
N ASN A 156 3.26 -8.45 6.39
CA ASN A 156 2.61 -9.47 5.56
C ASN A 156 3.34 -9.76 4.24
N HIS A 157 4.59 -9.30 4.07
CA HIS A 157 5.38 -9.54 2.87
C HIS A 157 5.99 -10.95 2.86
N PHE A 158 5.92 -11.62 1.71
CA PHE A 158 6.35 -13.02 1.57
C PHE A 158 6.89 -13.33 0.16
N ILE A 159 7.67 -14.41 0.09
CA ILE A 159 8.03 -15.08 -1.15
C ILE A 159 7.62 -16.54 -0.98
N GLU A 160 6.79 -17.02 -1.89
CA GLU A 160 6.23 -18.37 -1.83
C GLU A 160 6.50 -19.15 -3.11
N ILE A 161 6.68 -20.45 -2.93
CA ILE A 161 6.66 -21.43 -4.02
C ILE A 161 5.35 -22.20 -3.88
N GLN A 162 4.53 -22.18 -4.91
CA GLN A 162 3.18 -22.72 -4.89
C GLN A 162 3.02 -23.78 -5.99
N ALA A 163 2.17 -24.77 -5.74
CA ALA A 163 1.68 -25.67 -6.77
C ALA A 163 0.41 -25.07 -7.38
N GLY A 164 0.41 -24.82 -8.68
CA GLY A 164 -0.76 -24.34 -9.40
C GLY A 164 -1.70 -25.48 -9.80
N ASP A 165 -2.97 -25.15 -10.02
CA ASP A 165 -3.97 -26.09 -10.54
C ASP A 165 -3.64 -26.61 -11.95
N ASP A 166 -2.69 -25.98 -12.64
CA ASP A 166 -2.15 -26.37 -13.95
C ASP A 166 -0.95 -27.34 -13.86
N ASN A 167 -0.71 -27.92 -12.67
CA ASN A 167 0.43 -28.79 -12.36
C ASN A 167 1.81 -28.12 -12.55
N ARG A 168 1.86 -26.78 -12.61
CA ARG A 168 3.12 -26.03 -12.67
C ARG A 168 3.51 -25.48 -11.31
N VAL A 169 4.82 -25.32 -11.11
CA VAL A 169 5.34 -24.57 -9.97
C VAL A 169 5.22 -23.07 -10.27
N TRP A 170 4.72 -22.33 -9.29
CA TRP A 170 4.57 -20.88 -9.32
C TRP A 170 5.45 -20.22 -8.26
N LEU A 171 5.98 -19.06 -8.59
CA LEU A 171 6.67 -18.18 -7.65
C LEU A 171 5.80 -16.95 -7.41
N MET A 172 5.46 -16.69 -6.16
CA MET A 172 4.65 -15.54 -5.77
C MET A 172 5.46 -14.65 -4.83
N ILE A 173 5.40 -13.34 -5.07
CA ILE A 173 6.08 -12.33 -4.27
C ILE A 173 5.04 -11.30 -3.84
N HIS A 174 4.99 -11.04 -2.54
CA HIS A 174 4.30 -9.92 -1.93
C HIS A 174 5.34 -8.96 -1.35
N SER A 175 5.43 -7.76 -1.90
CA SER A 175 6.29 -6.70 -1.35
C SER A 175 5.77 -5.33 -1.79
N GLY A 176 6.47 -4.27 -1.37
CA GLY A 176 6.11 -2.90 -1.70
C GLY A 176 7.31 -1.97 -1.76
N SER A 177 7.02 -0.67 -1.68
CA SER A 177 7.98 0.44 -1.78
C SER A 177 8.99 0.53 -0.63
N ARG A 178 8.86 -0.32 0.39
CA ARG A 178 9.72 -0.30 1.59
C ARG A 178 9.65 1.06 2.30
N HIS A 179 10.78 1.51 2.83
CA HIS A 179 10.84 2.77 3.58
C HIS A 179 10.51 3.99 2.70
N LEU A 180 10.76 3.92 1.39
CA LEU A 180 10.56 5.05 0.48
C LEU A 180 9.10 5.50 0.43
N GLY A 181 8.15 4.57 0.20
CA GLY A 181 6.74 4.92 0.20
C GLY A 181 6.24 5.38 1.57
N ASN A 182 6.80 4.85 2.67
CA ASN A 182 6.46 5.32 4.01
C ASN A 182 6.86 6.79 4.23
N VAL A 183 8.06 7.19 3.77
CA VAL A 183 8.53 8.58 3.82
C VAL A 183 7.61 9.50 3.02
N ILE A 184 7.29 9.11 1.78
CA ILE A 184 6.39 9.87 0.89
C ILE A 184 5.01 10.00 1.54
N ALA A 185 4.41 8.88 1.97
CA ALA A 185 3.09 8.86 2.59
C ALA A 185 3.04 9.76 3.83
N ARG A 186 4.00 9.61 4.77
CA ARG A 186 4.06 10.43 5.98
C ARG A 186 4.17 11.93 5.66
N PHE A 187 5.00 12.30 4.68
CA PHE A 187 5.16 13.68 4.28
C PHE A 187 3.86 14.27 3.74
N TYR A 188 3.19 13.60 2.79
CA TYR A 188 1.96 14.12 2.18
C TYR A 188 0.74 14.00 3.10
N ASN A 189 0.69 13.00 3.99
CA ASN A 189 -0.28 12.96 5.08
C ASN A 189 -0.15 14.18 6.00
N GLY A 190 1.08 14.55 6.37
CA GLY A 190 1.35 15.74 7.15
C GLY A 190 0.91 17.02 6.42
N GLN A 191 1.23 17.14 5.13
CA GLN A 191 0.77 18.28 4.32
C GLN A 191 -0.76 18.34 4.22
N ALA A 192 -1.42 17.22 3.97
CA ALA A 192 -2.87 17.15 3.89
C ALA A 192 -3.52 17.60 5.21
N PHE A 193 -3.02 17.09 6.34
CA PHE A 193 -3.48 17.47 7.67
C PHE A 193 -3.35 18.99 7.90
N GLU A 194 -2.17 19.55 7.63
CA GLU A 194 -1.89 20.97 7.84
C GLU A 194 -2.77 21.89 6.98
N LEU A 195 -3.01 21.51 5.73
CA LEU A 195 -3.86 22.27 4.82
C LEU A 195 -5.34 22.19 5.23
N ASN A 196 -5.85 20.99 5.53
CA ASN A 196 -7.24 20.81 5.98
C ASN A 196 -7.51 21.57 7.28
N ARG A 197 -6.53 21.60 8.19
CA ARG A 197 -6.59 22.42 9.42
C ARG A 197 -6.69 23.91 9.11
N LYS A 198 -5.88 24.43 8.18
CA LYS A 198 -5.93 25.85 7.76
C LYS A 198 -7.22 26.22 7.03
N TRP A 199 -7.79 25.27 6.29
CA TRP A 199 -9.06 25.45 5.60
C TRP A 199 -10.28 25.25 6.49
N HIS A 200 -10.08 24.87 7.76
CA HIS A 200 -11.16 24.50 8.67
C HIS A 200 -12.10 23.46 8.04
N SER A 201 -11.52 22.48 7.33
CA SER A 201 -12.27 21.45 6.62
C SER A 201 -13.05 20.58 7.60
N ASP A 202 -14.34 20.38 7.33
CA ASP A 202 -15.21 19.50 8.11
C ASP A 202 -14.99 18.05 7.67
N ILE A 203 -14.03 17.38 8.31
CA ILE A 203 -13.68 15.98 8.05
C ILE A 203 -13.89 15.14 9.31
N PRO A 204 -14.42 13.92 9.20
CA PRO A 204 -14.79 13.09 10.34
C PRO A 204 -13.59 12.56 11.13
N ASN A 205 -12.41 12.52 10.49
CA ASN A 205 -11.17 12.11 11.11
C ASN A 205 -9.99 12.83 10.43
N LYS A 206 -9.03 13.33 11.22
CA LYS A 206 -7.81 13.98 10.74
C LYS A 206 -6.97 13.08 9.82
N ASP A 207 -7.03 11.77 10.00
CA ASP A 207 -6.31 10.80 9.18
C ASP A 207 -6.92 10.68 7.78
N LEU A 208 -8.09 11.27 7.53
CA LEU A 208 -8.74 11.32 6.22
C LEU A 208 -8.53 12.66 5.50
N ALA A 209 -7.59 13.49 5.96
CA ALA A 209 -7.27 14.75 5.29
C ALA A 209 -6.91 14.54 3.81
N PHE A 210 -7.38 15.46 2.95
CA PHE A 210 -7.26 15.35 1.51
C PHE A 210 -6.43 16.46 0.87
N LEU A 211 -5.92 16.20 -0.32
CA LEU A 211 -5.25 17.17 -1.20
C LEU A 211 -6.08 17.32 -2.49
N PRO A 212 -6.48 18.54 -2.89
CA PRO A 212 -7.07 18.76 -4.20
C PRO A 212 -6.07 18.44 -5.30
N VAL A 213 -6.48 17.64 -6.29
CA VAL A 213 -5.55 17.14 -7.32
C VAL A 213 -5.03 18.24 -8.24
N ASN A 214 -5.70 19.41 -8.29
CA ASN A 214 -5.30 20.55 -9.10
C ASN A 214 -4.33 21.51 -8.38
N THR A 215 -4.01 21.29 -7.10
CA THR A 215 -2.98 22.08 -6.41
C THR A 215 -1.60 21.49 -6.62
N GLN A 216 -0.55 22.26 -6.34
CA GLN A 216 0.82 21.79 -6.42
C GLN A 216 1.04 20.56 -5.52
N GLU A 217 0.52 20.57 -4.29
CA GLU A 217 0.67 19.46 -3.35
C GLU A 217 -0.01 18.18 -3.85
N GLY A 218 -1.19 18.30 -4.46
CA GLY A 218 -1.90 17.16 -5.04
C GLY A 218 -1.19 16.58 -6.26
N GLN A 219 -0.65 17.43 -7.14
CA GLN A 219 0.14 16.98 -8.29
C GLN A 219 1.47 16.36 -7.85
N ASP A 220 2.12 16.95 -6.85
CA ASP A 220 3.37 16.47 -6.31
C ASP A 220 3.21 15.10 -5.66
N TYR A 221 2.14 14.88 -4.88
CA TYR A 221 1.83 13.56 -4.32
C TYR A 221 1.61 12.53 -5.43
N ARG A 222 0.76 12.83 -6.42
CA ARG A 222 0.43 11.94 -7.54
C ARG A 222 1.62 11.60 -8.43
N ALA A 223 2.63 12.47 -8.48
CA ALA A 223 3.85 12.19 -9.22
C ALA A 223 4.78 11.20 -8.48
N CYS A 224 4.54 10.94 -7.19
CA CYS A 224 5.36 10.06 -6.35
C CYS A 224 4.63 8.79 -5.89
N ALA A 225 3.33 8.67 -6.16
CA ALA A 225 2.43 7.66 -5.60
C ALA A 225 1.73 6.83 -6.67
#